data_AF-A0A544T0P1-F1
#
_entry.id   AF-A0A544T0P1-F1
#
_cell.length_a   1.000
_cell.length_b   1.000
_cell.length_c   1.000
_cell.angle_alpha   90.00
_cell.angle_beta   90.00
_cell.angle_gamma   90.00
#
_symmetry.space_group_name_H-M   'P 1'
#
loop_
_entity.id
_entity.type
_entity.pdbx_description
1 polymer ?
#
loop_
_entity_poly.entity_id
_entity_poly.type
_entity_poly.pdbx_seq_one_letter_code
_entity_poly.pdbx_strand_id
1 'polypeptide(L)'
;MTQYNLEELKLLNQVFFALFLVADFALLLHFNNSEFPWFALLGAGVGLFIIVLCWAGKKFTYFLATLLVCTATFSIIYNWHAIFH
;
A
#
# COMPACT_ATOMS: atom_id res chain seq x y z
N MET A 1 -13.34 -12.03 24.67
CA MET A 1 -12.56 -10.97 23.98
C MET A 1 -13.16 -9.63 24.40
N THR A 2 -12.37 -8.69 24.89
CA THR A 2 -12.88 -7.35 25.27
C THR A 2 -13.15 -6.51 24.02
N GLN A 3 -13.99 -5.48 24.12
CA GLN A 3 -14.26 -4.56 23.01
C GLN A 3 -12.97 -3.86 22.52
N TYR A 4 -12.08 -3.51 23.44
CA TYR A 4 -10.75 -2.97 23.14
C TYR A 4 -9.94 -3.89 22.21
N ASN A 5 -9.83 -5.18 22.54
CA ASN A 5 -9.08 -6.13 21.73
C ASN A 5 -9.67 -6.29 20.31
N LEU A 6 -10.99 -6.14 20.15
CA LEU A 6 -11.65 -6.22 18.85
C LEU A 6 -11.37 -4.98 17.99
N GLU A 7 -11.27 -3.80 18.60
CA GLU A 7 -10.94 -2.56 17.88
C GLU A 7 -9.49 -2.55 17.42
N GLU A 8 -8.56 -2.97 18.27
CA GLU A 8 -7.15 -3.11 17.87
C GLU A 8 -6.97 -4.13 16.76
N LEU A 9 -7.65 -5.28 16.82
CA LEU A 9 -7.57 -6.30 15.79
C LEU A 9 -8.10 -5.78 14.44
N LYS A 10 -9.16 -4.97 14.45
CA LYS A 10 -9.69 -4.33 13.23
C LYS A 10 -8.68 -3.36 12.62
N LEU A 11 -8.01 -2.56 13.45
CA LEU A 11 -6.96 -1.64 12.99
C LEU A 11 -5.79 -2.43 12.40
N LEU A 12 -5.31 -3.45 13.12
CA LEU A 12 -4.21 -4.30 12.66
C LEU A 12 -4.54 -4.99 11.34
N ASN A 13 -5.79 -5.45 11.17
CA ASN A 13 -6.26 -6.03 9.92
C ASN A 13 -6.25 -5.02 8.76
N GLN A 14 -6.63 -3.76 9.00
CA GLN A 14 -6.53 -2.71 7.98
C GLN A 14 -5.08 -2.48 7.52
N VAL A 15 -4.13 -2.47 8.47
CA VAL A 15 -2.71 -2.28 8.17
C VAL A 15 -2.16 -3.47 7.37
N PHE A 16 -2.41 -4.71 7.83
CA PHE A 16 -1.94 -5.90 7.12
C PHE A 16 -2.56 -6.02 5.73
N PHE A 17 -3.85 -5.71 5.58
CA PHE A 17 -4.50 -5.77 4.28
C PHE A 17 -3.89 -4.78 3.28
N ALA A 18 -3.57 -3.56 3.72
CA ALA A 18 -2.85 -2.59 2.90
C ALA A 18 -1.45 -3.08 2.51
N LEU A 19 -0.71 -3.65 3.48
CA LEU A 19 0.62 -4.20 3.25
C LEU A 19 0.59 -5.31 2.21
N PHE A 20 -0.28 -6.32 2.37
CA PHE A 20 -0.42 -7.43 1.44
C PHE A 20 -0.75 -6.92 0.04
N LEU A 21 -1.78 -6.09 -0.09
CA LEU A 21 -2.22 -5.59 -1.39
C LEU A 21 -1.10 -4.87 -2.16
N VAL A 22 -0.36 -3.98 -1.48
CA VAL A 22 0.74 -3.24 -2.13
C VAL A 22 1.94 -4.16 -2.42
N ALA A 23 2.28 -5.06 -1.50
CA ALA A 23 3.41 -5.98 -1.67
C ALA A 23 3.18 -6.96 -2.84
N ASP A 24 2.00 -7.57 -2.91
CA ASP A 24 1.62 -8.49 -3.99
C ASP A 24 1.61 -7.76 -5.35
N PHE A 25 1.09 -6.54 -5.41
CA PHE A 25 1.10 -5.75 -6.64
C PHE A 25 2.51 -5.33 -7.06
N ALA A 26 3.36 -4.90 -6.11
CA ALA A 26 4.74 -4.56 -6.39
C ALA A 26 5.54 -5.78 -6.88
N LEU A 27 5.31 -6.95 -6.27
CA LEU A 27 5.94 -8.20 -6.67
C LEU A 27 5.47 -8.66 -8.07
N LEU A 28 4.19 -8.48 -8.40
CA LEU A 28 3.67 -8.69 -9.75
C LEU A 28 4.36 -7.77 -10.77
N LEU A 29 4.53 -6.49 -10.45
CA LEU A 29 5.22 -5.55 -11.35
C LEU A 29 6.69 -5.93 -11.55
N HIS A 30 7.36 -6.38 -10.49
CA HIS A 30 8.75 -6.85 -10.55
C HIS A 30 8.92 -8.07 -11.46
N PHE A 31 7.98 -9.03 -11.43
CA PHE A 31 8.09 -10.23 -12.27
C PHE A 31 7.70 -10.02 -13.74
N ASN A 32 6.88 -9.02 -14.04
CA ASN A 32 6.35 -8.82 -15.40
C ASN A 32 7.10 -7.76 -16.22
N ASN A 33 8.05 -7.03 -15.63
CA ASN A 33 8.77 -5.96 -16.30
C ASN A 33 10.28 -6.12 -16.09
N SER A 34 11.06 -5.90 -17.16
CA SER A 34 12.52 -5.94 -17.09
C SER A 34 13.09 -4.82 -16.22
N GLU A 35 12.46 -3.64 -16.27
CA GLU A 35 12.74 -2.49 -15.42
C GLU A 35 11.54 -2.22 -14.54
N PHE A 36 11.76 -1.90 -13.26
CA PHE A 36 10.66 -1.73 -12.32
C PHE A 36 9.83 -0.47 -12.64
N PRO A 37 8.53 -0.60 -12.99
CA PRO A 37 7.71 0.53 -13.39
C PRO A 37 7.16 1.27 -12.16
N TRP A 38 8.03 2.05 -11.51
CA TRP A 38 7.72 2.78 -10.28
C TRP A 38 6.50 3.71 -10.41
N PHE A 39 6.29 4.32 -11.59
CA PHE A 39 5.14 5.18 -11.85
C PHE A 39 3.82 4.39 -11.87
N ALA A 40 3.82 3.14 -12.32
CA ALA A 40 2.64 2.27 -12.29
C ALA A 40 2.26 1.92 -10.84
N LEU A 41 3.25 1.64 -9.99
CA LEU A 41 3.03 1.40 -8.56
C LEU A 41 2.44 2.64 -7.87
N LEU A 42 3.04 3.82 -8.08
CA LEU A 42 2.53 5.07 -7.51
C LEU A 42 1.13 5.42 -8.04
N GLY A 43 0.92 5.30 -9.36
CA GLY A 43 -0.37 5.58 -9.98
C GLY A 43 -1.47 4.67 -9.45
N ALA A 44 -1.19 3.37 -9.31
CA ALA A 44 -2.15 2.41 -8.73
C ALA A 44 -2.41 2.69 -7.24
N GLY A 45 -1.36 2.96 -6.45
CA GLY A 45 -1.50 3.26 -5.03
C GLY A 45 -2.30 4.55 -4.77
N VAL A 46 -1.96 5.64 -5.46
CA VAL A 46 -2.69 6.92 -5.35
C VAL A 46 -4.10 6.80 -5.91
N GLY A 47 -4.28 6.09 -7.02
CA GLY A 47 -5.60 5.83 -7.62
C GLY A 47 -6.51 5.07 -6.65
N LEU A 48 -6.01 4.00 -6.04
CA LEU A 48 -6.78 3.21 -5.07
C LEU A 48 -7.08 4.04 -3.81
N PHE A 49 -6.13 4.86 -3.36
CA PHE A 49 -6.34 5.79 -2.24
C PHE A 49 -7.53 6.73 -2.51
N ILE A 50 -7.58 7.36 -3.69
CA ILE A 50 -8.67 8.28 -4.05
C ILE A 50 -10.01 7.53 -4.11
N ILE A 51 -10.07 6.36 -4.75
CA ILE A 51 -11.30 5.56 -4.87
C ILE A 51 -11.83 5.18 -3.49
N VAL A 52 -10.97 4.64 -2.62
CA VAL A 52 -11.36 4.21 -1.27
C VAL A 52 -11.74 5.42 -0.40
N LEU A 53 -11.06 6.55 -0.54
CA LEU A 53 -11.41 7.78 0.18
C LEU A 53 -12.79 8.30 -0.24
N CYS A 54 -13.09 8.30 -1.54
CA CYS A 54 -14.40 8.72 -2.06
C CYS A 54 -15.52 7.76 -1.67
N TRP A 55 -15.27 6.46 -1.66
CA TRP A 55 -16.30 5.46 -1.38
C TRP A 55 -16.53 5.26 0.13
N ALA A 56 -15.46 5.04 0.89
CA ALA A 56 -15.56 4.61 2.28
C ALA A 56 -15.37 5.77 3.29
N GLY A 57 -14.99 6.95 2.81
CA GLY A 57 -14.77 8.15 3.62
C GLY A 57 -13.66 7.95 4.66
N LYS A 58 -13.79 8.65 5.81
CA LYS A 58 -12.80 8.63 6.89
C LYS A 58 -12.79 7.36 7.76
N LYS A 59 -13.57 6.33 7.43
CA LYS A 59 -13.69 5.10 8.26
C LYS A 59 -12.45 4.20 8.21
N PHE A 60 -11.66 4.29 7.14
CA PHE A 60 -10.49 3.43 6.91
C PHE A 60 -9.20 4.24 6.78
N THR A 61 -9.05 5.27 7.61
CA THR A 61 -7.89 6.18 7.59
C THR A 61 -6.56 5.44 7.74
N TYR A 62 -6.51 4.42 8.61
CA TYR A 62 -5.29 3.62 8.82
C TYR A 62 -4.93 2.80 7.58
N PHE A 63 -5.91 2.13 6.94
CA PHE A 63 -5.69 1.46 5.65
C PHE A 63 -5.14 2.43 4.59
N LEU A 64 -5.79 3.58 4.44
CA LEU A 64 -5.41 4.63 3.48
C LEU A 64 -3.98 5.17 3.72
N ALA A 65 -3.64 5.44 4.98
CA ALA A 65 -2.31 5.92 5.35
C ALA A 65 -1.24 4.84 5.14
N THR A 66 -1.48 3.62 5.61
CA THR A 66 -0.56 2.50 5.41
C THR A 66 -0.35 2.20 3.93
N LEU A 67 -1.41 2.27 3.12
CA LEU A 67 -1.32 2.03 1.69
C LEU A 67 -0.34 2.99 0.99
N LEU A 68 -0.41 4.29 1.30
CA LEU A 68 0.52 5.28 0.75
C LEU A 68 1.95 5.06 1.25
N VAL A 69 2.12 4.76 2.55
CA VAL A 69 3.44 4.49 3.13
C VAL A 69 4.08 3.25 2.50
N CYS A 70 3.32 2.17 2.33
CA CYS A 70 3.78 0.96 1.66
C CYS A 70 4.13 1.25 0.20
N THR A 71 3.30 1.99 -0.52
CA THR A 71 3.53 2.33 -1.93
C THR A 71 4.84 3.13 -2.09
N ALA A 72 5.07 4.13 -1.23
CA ALA A 72 6.32 4.90 -1.22
C ALA A 72 7.53 4.01 -0.87
N THR A 73 7.39 3.17 0.16
CA THR A 73 8.47 2.29 0.63
C THR A 73 8.90 1.31 -0.45
N PHE A 74 7.96 0.58 -1.07
CA PHE A 74 8.27 -0.35 -2.15
C PHE A 74 8.78 0.35 -3.40
N SER A 75 8.25 1.55 -3.72
CA SER A 75 8.78 2.35 -4.83
C SER A 75 10.23 2.76 -4.61
N ILE A 76 10.67 3.00 -3.37
CA ILE A 76 12.08 3.33 -3.08
C ILE A 76 12.93 2.07 -3.11
N ILE A 77 12.48 0.98 -2.49
CA ILE A 77 13.25 -0.28 -2.39
C ILE A 77 13.55 -0.85 -3.78
N TYR A 78 12.52 -0.96 -4.63
CA TYR A 78 12.71 -1.55 -5.97
C TYR A 78 13.46 -0.63 -6.94
N ASN A 79 13.55 0.66 -6.64
CA ASN A 79 14.24 1.65 -7.48
C ASN A 79 15.58 2.12 -6.87
N TRP A 80 16.03 1.48 -5.77
CA TRP A 80 17.21 1.88 -5.01
C TRP A 80 18.48 1.95 -5.87
N HIS A 81 18.66 0.97 -6.76
CA HIS A 81 19.80 0.91 -7.68
C HIS A 81 19.79 2.02 -8.74
N ALA A 82 18.63 2.61 -9.05
CA ALA A 82 18.55 3.75 -9.96
C ALA A 82 18.77 5.10 -9.23
N ILE A 83 18.47 5.15 -7.93
CA ILE A 83 18.59 6.37 -7.11
C ILE A 83 20.03 6.56 -6.58
N PHE A 84 20.67 5.47 -6.14
CA PHE A 84 22.03 5.49 -5.61
C PHE A 84 22.96 4.76 -6.59
N HIS A 85 23.44 5.50 -7.58
CA HIS A 85 24.50 5.08 -8.50
C HIS A 85 25.84 5.68 -8.09
#